data_AF-A0AA41UWH3-F1
#
_entry.id   AF-A0AA41UWH3-F1
#
_cell.length_a   1.000
_cell.length_b   1.000
_cell.length_c   1.000
_cell.angle_alpha   90.00
_cell.angle_beta   90.00
_cell.angle_gamma   90.00
#
_symmetry.space_group_name_H-M   'P 1'
#
loop_
_entity.id
_entity.type
_entity.pdbx_description
1 polymer ?
#
loop_
_entity_poly.entity_id
_entity_poly.type
_entity_poly.pdbx_seq_one_letter_code
_entity_poly.pdbx_strand_id
1 'polypeptide(L)'
;MAATKSFPCAFLLLLVIFATVEIQSTSAAFSCASGETQTESTSVSHPKIYCYGCQDTCVTQCKSQGREVSQIECNFWGSDQAVCKCCCALPSSTTPPKPIIWNQCPAVETNQYFVLSKSAIDCSLCVNGCKTKCDAIGASVTRETCFQDFQQGTTTLIDGVLACPCCCKPNPPPPPPPPPSPPPPPPSPPPSPSCPCSGSCGVDINIQITSGQAPCNDKLQHSSSSTDEL
;
A
#
# COMPACT_ATOMS: atom_id res chain seq x y z
N MET A 1 -32.67 0.37 62.79
CA MET A 1 -31.98 -0.54 61.86
C MET A 1 -31.84 0.19 60.54
N ALA A 2 -30.66 0.76 60.28
CA ALA A 2 -30.39 1.56 59.09
C ALA A 2 -29.56 0.71 58.11
N ALA A 3 -30.06 0.52 56.90
CA ALA A 3 -29.36 -0.18 55.83
C ALA A 3 -29.26 0.76 54.62
N THR A 4 -28.13 1.44 54.53
CA THR A 4 -27.73 2.24 53.38
C THR A 4 -27.10 1.30 52.34
N LYS A 5 -27.66 1.21 51.14
CA LYS A 5 -27.00 0.56 49.99
C LYS A 5 -26.82 1.57 48.87
N SER A 6 -25.59 2.05 48.77
CA SER A 6 -25.03 2.83 47.67
C SER A 6 -24.53 1.89 46.55
N PHE A 7 -24.50 2.44 45.34
CA PHE A 7 -23.62 2.16 44.19
C PHE A 7 -24.28 1.73 42.87
N PRO A 8 -24.79 2.71 42.07
CA PRO A 8 -25.07 2.52 40.64
C PRO A 8 -23.96 3.05 39.71
N CYS A 9 -22.84 3.59 40.22
CA CYS A 9 -21.90 4.34 39.38
C CYS A 9 -20.89 3.48 38.59
N ALA A 10 -20.60 2.25 39.03
CA ALA A 10 -19.61 1.40 38.36
C ALA A 10 -20.12 0.73 37.07
N PHE A 11 -21.44 0.53 36.94
CA PHE A 11 -22.03 -0.11 35.75
C PHE A 11 -22.09 0.82 34.53
N LEU A 12 -22.21 2.13 34.74
CA LEU A 12 -22.22 3.12 33.65
C LEU A 12 -20.86 3.26 32.96
N LEU A 13 -19.76 3.13 33.71
CA LEU A 13 -18.40 3.21 33.15
C LEU A 13 -18.05 2.01 32.26
N LEU A 14 -18.59 0.83 32.58
CA LEU A 14 -18.38 -0.39 31.78
C LEU A 14 -19.13 -0.35 30.44
N LEU A 15 -20.32 0.27 30.38
CA LEU A 15 -21.07 0.42 29.13
C LEU A 15 -20.46 1.44 28.16
N VAL A 16 -19.75 2.46 28.67
CA VAL A 16 -19.07 3.44 27.81
C VAL A 16 -17.83 2.84 27.13
N ILE A 17 -17.13 1.91 27.77
CA ILE A 17 -15.93 1.26 27.18
C ILE A 17 -16.29 0.32 26.02
N PHE A 18 -17.46 -0.33 26.05
CA PHE A 18 -17.90 -1.19 24.94
C PHE A 18 -18.39 -0.42 23.71
N ALA A 19 -18.69 0.88 23.82
CA ALA A 19 -19.18 1.69 22.70
C ALA A 19 -18.08 2.25 21.79
N THR A 20 -16.80 2.15 22.16
CA THR A 20 -15.69 2.76 21.38
C THR A 20 -14.76 1.76 20.72
N VAL A 21 -15.03 0.46 20.80
CA VAL A 21 -14.30 -0.54 20.01
C VAL A 21 -15.03 -0.73 18.67
N GLU A 22 -15.08 0.34 17.86
CA GLU A 22 -15.21 0.15 16.42
C GLU A 22 -13.94 -0.55 15.96
N ILE A 23 -14.08 -1.85 15.71
CA ILE A 23 -13.07 -2.65 15.04
C ILE A 23 -12.96 -2.05 13.63
N GLN A 24 -12.02 -1.12 13.45
CA GLN A 24 -11.61 -0.66 12.13
C GLN A 24 -10.92 -1.85 11.46
N SER A 25 -11.72 -2.69 10.81
CA SER A 25 -11.22 -3.66 9.84
C SER A 25 -10.43 -2.85 8.81
N THR A 26 -9.11 -3.02 8.80
CA THR A 26 -8.21 -2.46 7.80
C THR A 26 -8.38 -3.18 6.47
N SER A 27 -9.59 -3.18 5.92
CA SER A 27 -9.77 -3.41 4.49
C SER A 27 -9.26 -2.16 3.79
N ALA A 28 -8.48 -2.34 2.73
CA ALA A 28 -8.09 -1.22 1.89
C ALA A 28 -9.38 -0.49 1.45
N ALA A 29 -9.54 0.76 1.88
CA ALA A 29 -10.74 1.52 1.58
C ALA A 29 -10.86 1.63 0.06
N PHE A 30 -11.91 1.03 -0.51
CA PHE A 30 -12.21 1.17 -1.92
C PHE A 30 -12.37 2.64 -2.28
N SER A 31 -11.45 3.13 -3.09
CA SER A 31 -11.40 4.52 -3.54
C SER A 31 -11.25 4.54 -5.05
N CYS A 32 -12.12 5.29 -5.72
CA CYS A 32 -12.01 5.51 -7.16
C CYS A 32 -10.85 6.46 -7.49
N ALA A 33 -10.33 6.39 -8.72
CA ALA A 33 -9.30 7.30 -9.19
C ALA A 33 -9.86 8.73 -9.36
N SER A 34 -8.95 9.71 -9.42
CA SER A 34 -9.32 11.12 -9.60
C SER A 34 -10.11 11.31 -10.91
N GLY A 35 -11.30 11.93 -10.83
CA GLY A 35 -12.18 12.17 -11.98
C GLY A 35 -13.22 11.06 -12.26
N GLU A 36 -13.17 9.97 -11.50
CA GLU A 36 -14.19 8.92 -11.50
C GLU A 36 -15.31 9.25 -10.52
N THR A 37 -16.51 8.75 -10.81
CA THR A 37 -17.66 8.85 -9.91
C THR A 37 -17.87 7.51 -9.22
N GLN A 38 -17.99 7.49 -7.90
CA GLN A 38 -18.37 6.28 -7.16
C GLN A 38 -19.88 6.10 -7.17
N THR A 39 -20.35 4.88 -7.39
CA THR A 39 -21.75 4.49 -7.22
C THR A 39 -21.84 3.21 -6.41
N GLU A 40 -22.92 3.05 -5.66
CA GLU A 40 -23.18 1.89 -4.81
C GLU A 40 -24.55 1.30 -5.15
N SER A 41 -24.64 -0.01 -5.16
CA SER A 41 -25.86 -0.75 -5.42
C SER A 41 -25.90 -2.05 -4.64
N THR A 42 -27.09 -2.63 -4.48
CA THR A 42 -27.24 -3.96 -3.91
C THR A 42 -27.60 -4.97 -5.00
N SER A 43 -27.13 -6.20 -4.87
CA SER A 43 -27.40 -7.27 -5.85
C SER A 43 -28.90 -7.53 -6.01
N VAL A 44 -29.39 -7.57 -7.26
CA VAL A 44 -30.82 -7.34 -7.57
C VAL A 44 -31.76 -8.50 -7.24
N SER A 45 -31.31 -9.75 -7.09
CA SER A 45 -32.22 -10.83 -6.67
C SER A 45 -31.53 -12.13 -6.30
N HIS A 46 -32.13 -12.82 -5.32
CA HIS A 46 -31.81 -14.13 -4.75
C HIS A 46 -30.64 -14.17 -3.75
N PRO A 47 -30.90 -14.57 -2.48
CA PRO A 47 -29.98 -14.42 -1.34
C PRO A 47 -28.80 -15.42 -1.33
N LYS A 48 -28.36 -15.93 -2.48
CA LYS A 48 -27.46 -17.11 -2.49
C LYS A 48 -26.28 -17.04 -3.45
N ILE A 49 -26.32 -16.19 -4.49
CA ILE A 49 -25.19 -16.12 -5.44
C ILE A 49 -24.40 -14.84 -5.20
N TYR A 50 -23.30 -15.00 -4.45
CA TYR A 50 -22.33 -13.97 -4.10
C TYR A 50 -21.98 -13.10 -5.31
N CYS A 51 -22.17 -11.78 -5.19
CA CYS A 51 -21.77 -10.79 -6.18
C CYS A 51 -22.39 -10.93 -7.58
N TYR A 52 -23.35 -11.85 -7.74
CA TYR A 52 -23.99 -12.08 -9.02
C TYR A 52 -24.82 -10.86 -9.42
N GLY A 53 -24.63 -10.42 -10.67
CA GLY A 53 -25.27 -9.22 -11.18
C GLY A 53 -24.66 -7.90 -10.66
N CYS A 54 -23.65 -7.91 -9.78
CA CYS A 54 -22.95 -6.67 -9.40
C CYS A 54 -22.35 -6.00 -10.64
N GLN A 55 -21.73 -6.78 -11.53
CA GLN A 55 -21.17 -6.25 -12.76
C GLN A 55 -22.24 -5.62 -13.67
N ASP A 56 -23.35 -6.31 -13.91
CA ASP A 56 -24.43 -5.78 -14.76
C ASP A 56 -25.07 -4.53 -14.14
N THR A 57 -25.23 -4.52 -12.82
CA THR A 57 -25.75 -3.37 -12.08
C THR A 57 -24.80 -2.18 -12.18
N CYS A 58 -23.50 -2.39 -11.93
CA CYS A 58 -22.47 -1.38 -12.11
C CYS A 58 -22.43 -0.85 -13.54
N VAL A 59 -22.47 -1.73 -14.55
CA VAL A 59 -22.48 -1.34 -15.97
C VAL A 59 -23.69 -0.50 -16.29
N THR A 60 -24.88 -0.92 -15.83
CA THR A 60 -26.12 -0.19 -16.06
C THR A 60 -26.08 1.20 -15.39
N GLN A 61 -25.60 1.28 -14.15
CA GLN A 61 -25.47 2.54 -13.42
C GLN A 61 -24.44 3.48 -14.06
N CYS A 62 -23.23 3.02 -14.37
CA CYS A 62 -22.24 3.89 -15.02
C CYS A 62 -22.71 4.34 -16.41
N LYS A 63 -23.33 3.45 -17.21
CA LYS A 63 -23.90 3.82 -18.51
C LYS A 63 -24.99 4.89 -18.40
N SER A 64 -25.83 4.84 -17.36
CA SER A 64 -26.84 5.87 -17.12
C SER A 64 -26.24 7.26 -16.86
N GLN A 65 -24.97 7.31 -16.44
CA GLN A 65 -24.20 8.55 -16.24
C GLN A 65 -23.35 8.93 -17.47
N GLY A 66 -23.48 8.23 -18.59
CA GLY A 66 -22.62 8.42 -19.77
C GLY A 66 -21.16 8.03 -19.51
N ARG A 67 -20.93 7.09 -18.59
CA ARG A 67 -19.63 6.65 -18.10
C ARG A 67 -19.45 5.14 -18.27
N GLU A 68 -18.21 4.68 -18.18
CA GLU A 68 -17.87 3.26 -18.21
C GLU A 68 -17.36 2.79 -16.84
N VAL A 69 -17.57 1.51 -16.55
CA VAL A 69 -17.09 0.92 -15.29
C VAL A 69 -15.58 0.75 -15.37
N SER A 70 -14.85 1.41 -14.48
CA SER A 70 -13.39 1.25 -14.35
C SER A 70 -13.01 0.27 -13.25
N GLN A 71 -13.79 0.22 -12.17
CA GLN A 71 -13.53 -0.66 -11.03
C GLN A 71 -14.85 -1.15 -10.45
N ILE A 72 -14.85 -2.40 -9.96
CA ILE A 72 -15.95 -2.98 -9.20
C ILE A 72 -15.35 -3.62 -7.95
N GLU A 73 -15.97 -3.36 -6.81
CA GLU A 73 -15.79 -4.11 -5.59
C GLU A 73 -17.15 -4.67 -5.19
N CYS A 74 -17.15 -5.94 -4.79
CA CYS A 74 -18.34 -6.55 -4.24
C CYS A 74 -18.01 -7.06 -2.85
N ASN A 75 -18.78 -6.58 -1.88
CA ASN A 75 -18.69 -7.00 -0.49
C ASN A 75 -19.96 -7.75 -0.10
N PHE A 76 -19.80 -8.94 0.47
CA PHE A 76 -20.89 -9.78 0.92
C PHE A 76 -20.66 -10.21 2.36
N TRP A 77 -21.64 -9.93 3.23
CA TRP A 77 -21.51 -10.08 4.68
C TRP A 77 -22.41 -11.18 5.26
N GLY A 78 -22.70 -12.24 4.50
CA GLY A 78 -23.35 -13.44 5.02
C GLY A 78 -24.79 -13.67 4.53
N SER A 79 -25.81 -13.19 5.24
CA SER A 79 -27.22 -13.40 4.82
C SER A 79 -27.80 -12.24 4.02
N ASP A 80 -27.11 -11.11 3.99
CA ASP A 80 -27.57 -9.88 3.34
C ASP A 80 -27.26 -9.87 1.84
N GLN A 81 -27.89 -8.95 1.11
CA GLN A 81 -27.54 -8.74 -0.30
C GLN A 81 -26.08 -8.30 -0.42
N ALA A 82 -25.43 -8.70 -1.51
CA ALA A 82 -24.10 -8.20 -1.80
C ALA A 82 -24.15 -6.70 -2.08
N VAL A 83 -23.24 -5.94 -1.48
CA VAL A 83 -23.03 -4.52 -1.75
C VAL A 83 -22.02 -4.41 -2.87
N CYS A 84 -22.46 -3.89 -4.00
CA CYS A 84 -21.67 -3.67 -5.19
C CYS A 84 -21.27 -2.18 -5.23
N LYS A 85 -19.98 -1.90 -5.04
CA LYS A 85 -19.40 -0.57 -5.23
C LYS A 85 -18.71 -0.51 -6.58
N CYS A 86 -18.95 0.56 -7.33
CA CYS A 86 -18.43 0.73 -8.68
C CYS A 86 -17.79 2.09 -8.85
N CYS A 87 -16.71 2.16 -9.61
CA CYS A 87 -16.12 3.40 -10.09
C CYS A 87 -16.49 3.59 -11.56
N CYS A 88 -17.03 4.77 -11.89
CA CYS A 88 -17.48 5.16 -13.20
C CYS A 88 -16.54 6.21 -13.79
N ALA A 89 -15.70 5.82 -14.75
CA ALA A 89 -14.80 6.71 -15.47
C ALA A 89 -15.48 7.33 -16.69
N LEU A 90 -15.00 8.49 -17.12
CA LEU A 90 -15.37 9.01 -18.44
C LEU A 90 -14.97 8.00 -19.52
N PRO A 91 -15.77 7.83 -20.59
CA PRO A 91 -15.43 6.96 -21.69
C PRO A 91 -14.10 7.43 -22.29
N SER A 92 -13.06 6.62 -22.13
CA SER A 92 -11.73 6.93 -22.66
C SER A 92 -11.73 6.68 -24.17
N SER A 93 -10.97 7.47 -24.92
CA SER A 93 -10.67 7.16 -26.33
C SER A 93 -9.73 5.94 -26.48
N THR A 94 -9.28 5.37 -25.36
CA THR A 94 -8.45 4.17 -25.31
C THR A 94 -9.37 2.97 -25.11
N THR A 95 -8.99 1.81 -25.68
CA THR A 95 -9.74 0.56 -25.64
C THR A 95 -10.37 0.31 -24.26
N PRO A 96 -11.69 0.01 -24.19
CA PRO A 96 -12.39 -0.16 -22.92
C PRO A 96 -11.64 -1.10 -22.00
N PRO A 97 -11.53 -0.79 -20.69
CA PRO A 97 -10.97 -1.72 -19.73
C PRO A 97 -11.66 -3.07 -19.89
N LYS A 98 -10.88 -4.12 -20.21
CA LYS A 98 -11.43 -5.47 -20.39
C LYS A 98 -12.24 -5.81 -19.13
N PRO A 99 -13.50 -6.30 -19.27
CA PRO A 99 -14.32 -6.62 -18.11
C PRO A 99 -13.55 -7.49 -17.14
N ILE A 100 -13.54 -7.10 -15.87
CA ILE A 100 -12.87 -7.86 -14.82
C ILE A 100 -13.65 -9.16 -14.67
N ILE A 101 -13.13 -10.23 -15.27
CA ILE A 101 -13.67 -11.56 -15.04
C ILE A 101 -13.16 -12.00 -13.66
N TRP A 102 -14.05 -12.17 -12.69
CA TRP A 102 -13.70 -12.39 -11.27
C TRP A 102 -12.81 -13.62 -11.03
N ASN A 103 -12.85 -14.59 -11.94
CA ASN A 103 -11.98 -15.77 -11.91
C ASN A 103 -10.71 -15.61 -12.76
N GLN A 104 -10.39 -14.40 -13.24
CA GLN A 104 -9.20 -14.11 -14.01
C GLN A 104 -8.41 -12.96 -13.37
N CYS A 105 -7.11 -13.19 -13.25
CA CYS A 105 -6.18 -12.18 -12.80
C CYS A 105 -5.69 -11.32 -13.98
N PRO A 106 -5.27 -10.06 -13.72
CA PRO A 106 -4.53 -9.27 -14.68
C PRO A 106 -3.35 -10.05 -15.29
N ALA A 107 -2.94 -9.71 -16.51
CA ALA A 107 -1.89 -10.46 -17.24
C ALA A 107 -0.53 -10.50 -16.53
N VAL A 108 -0.27 -9.57 -15.60
CA VAL A 108 0.96 -9.50 -14.79
C VAL A 108 0.85 -10.23 -13.45
N GLU A 109 -0.30 -10.82 -13.16
CA GLU A 109 -0.61 -11.51 -11.92
C GLU A 109 -0.83 -13.00 -12.17
N THR A 110 -0.44 -13.83 -11.21
CA THR A 110 -0.63 -15.28 -11.27
C THR A 110 -1.95 -15.64 -10.59
N ASN A 111 -2.80 -16.37 -11.30
CA ASN A 111 -4.05 -16.89 -10.74
C ASN A 111 -3.75 -18.13 -9.86
N GLN A 112 -4.17 -18.06 -8.61
CA GLN A 112 -4.18 -19.18 -7.68
C GLN A 112 -5.62 -19.55 -7.35
N TYR A 113 -5.89 -20.83 -7.20
CA TYR A 113 -7.23 -21.32 -6.91
C TYR A 113 -7.15 -22.49 -5.94
N PHE A 114 -8.05 -22.50 -4.97
CA PHE A 114 -8.25 -23.64 -4.10
C PHE A 114 -9.69 -23.72 -3.63
N VAL A 115 -10.04 -24.91 -3.13
CA VAL A 115 -11.38 -25.26 -2.72
C VAL A 115 -11.33 -25.80 -1.30
N LEU A 116 -12.26 -25.37 -0.47
CA LEU A 116 -12.44 -25.85 0.89
C LEU A 116 -13.78 -26.59 0.98
N SER A 117 -13.72 -27.89 1.29
CA SER A 117 -14.92 -28.70 1.51
C SER A 117 -15.39 -28.61 2.97
N LYS A 118 -16.70 -28.60 3.20
CA LYS A 118 -17.34 -28.70 4.53
C LYS A 118 -17.05 -27.56 5.49
N SER A 119 -16.60 -26.42 4.99
CA SER A 119 -16.45 -25.24 5.83
C SER A 119 -17.82 -24.58 5.96
N ALA A 120 -18.24 -24.23 7.18
CA ALA A 120 -19.20 -23.14 7.33
C ALA A 120 -18.67 -21.96 6.49
N ILE A 121 -19.56 -21.22 5.84
CA ILE A 121 -19.23 -20.18 4.85
C ILE A 121 -18.42 -19.09 5.56
N ASP A 122 -17.10 -19.29 5.65
CA ASP A 122 -16.16 -18.42 6.32
C ASP A 122 -15.10 -18.00 5.30
N CYS A 123 -15.34 -16.85 4.69
CA CYS A 123 -14.41 -16.27 3.72
C CYS A 123 -13.06 -15.90 4.33
N SER A 124 -12.92 -15.84 5.65
CA SER A 124 -11.62 -15.66 6.32
C SER A 124 -10.66 -16.81 6.01
N LEU A 125 -11.18 -17.99 5.68
CA LEU A 125 -10.38 -19.11 5.21
C LEU A 125 -9.81 -18.87 3.81
N CYS A 126 -10.54 -18.16 2.94
CA CYS A 126 -10.02 -17.75 1.63
C CYS A 126 -8.88 -16.74 1.81
N VAL A 127 -9.01 -15.75 2.69
CA VAL A 127 -7.95 -14.74 2.95
C VAL A 127 -6.64 -15.42 3.34
N ASN A 128 -6.69 -16.29 4.35
CA ASN A 128 -5.51 -16.98 4.85
C ASN A 128 -4.92 -17.97 3.82
N GLY A 129 -5.79 -18.69 3.11
CA GLY A 129 -5.35 -19.61 2.07
C GLY A 129 -4.74 -18.89 0.86
N CYS A 130 -5.31 -17.76 0.43
CA CYS A 130 -4.76 -16.91 -0.63
C CYS A 130 -3.37 -16.40 -0.25
N LYS A 131 -3.21 -15.87 0.97
CA LYS A 131 -1.91 -15.46 1.49
C LYS A 131 -0.89 -16.58 1.44
N THR A 132 -1.23 -17.75 2.00
CA THR A 132 -0.35 -18.92 2.00
C THR A 132 0.06 -19.34 0.58
N LYS A 133 -0.90 -19.35 -0.37
CA LYS A 133 -0.66 -19.73 -1.77
C LYS A 133 0.23 -18.71 -2.51
N CYS A 134 0.03 -17.42 -2.29
CA CYS A 134 0.87 -16.39 -2.90
C CYS A 134 2.28 -16.36 -2.28
N ASP A 135 2.39 -16.50 -0.96
CA ASP A 135 3.69 -16.54 -0.27
C ASP A 135 4.56 -17.72 -0.75
N ALA A 136 3.94 -18.87 -1.03
CA ALA A 136 4.62 -20.06 -1.56
C ALA A 136 5.30 -19.86 -2.92
N ILE A 137 4.90 -18.85 -3.69
CA ILE A 137 5.50 -18.48 -4.98
C ILE A 137 6.29 -17.15 -4.91
N GLY A 138 6.59 -16.66 -3.71
CA GLY A 138 7.30 -15.40 -3.52
C GLY A 138 6.52 -14.16 -3.99
N ALA A 139 5.18 -14.22 -3.93
CA ALA A 139 4.27 -13.18 -4.37
C ALA A 139 3.41 -12.66 -3.21
N SER A 140 2.81 -11.48 -3.38
CA SER A 140 1.81 -10.93 -2.47
C SER A 140 0.40 -11.03 -3.06
N VAL A 141 -0.62 -11.23 -2.22
CA VAL A 141 -2.03 -11.17 -2.64
C VAL A 141 -2.38 -9.76 -3.09
N THR A 142 -2.85 -9.60 -4.33
CA THR A 142 -3.40 -8.34 -4.86
C THR A 142 -4.91 -8.34 -4.88
N ARG A 143 -5.50 -9.52 -5.06
CA ARG A 143 -6.95 -9.72 -5.05
C ARG A 143 -7.26 -11.10 -4.49
N GLU A 144 -8.32 -11.17 -3.71
CA GLU A 144 -8.92 -12.40 -3.25
C GLU A 144 -10.42 -12.32 -3.46
N THR A 145 -11.03 -13.43 -3.80
CA THR A 145 -12.49 -13.52 -3.88
C THR A 145 -12.92 -14.80 -3.22
N CYS A 146 -14.10 -14.76 -2.64
CA CYS A 146 -14.71 -15.88 -1.94
C CYS A 146 -16.07 -16.11 -2.58
N PHE A 147 -16.28 -17.28 -3.19
CA PHE A 147 -17.59 -17.63 -3.71
C PHE A 147 -17.91 -19.09 -3.39
N GLN A 148 -19.20 -19.35 -3.20
CA GLN A 148 -19.69 -20.71 -3.05
C GLN A 148 -19.98 -21.26 -4.44
N ASP A 149 -19.36 -22.38 -4.78
CA ASP A 149 -19.60 -23.02 -6.07
C ASP A 149 -20.96 -23.72 -6.03
N PHE A 150 -21.86 -23.33 -6.94
CA PHE A 150 -23.13 -24.00 -7.13
C PHE A 150 -23.03 -24.82 -8.41
N GLN A 151 -23.11 -26.14 -8.27
CA GLN A 151 -23.30 -27.01 -9.44
C GLN A 151 -24.53 -26.53 -10.21
N GLN A 152 -24.33 -26.07 -11.45
CA GLN A 152 -25.40 -25.58 -12.31
C GLN A 152 -26.49 -26.66 -12.45
N GLY A 153 -27.73 -26.32 -12.10
CA GLY A 153 -28.89 -27.21 -12.26
C GLY A 153 -29.53 -27.73 -10.97
N THR A 154 -28.93 -27.48 -9.80
CA THR A 154 -29.53 -27.80 -8.50
C THR A 154 -29.67 -26.55 -7.64
N THR A 155 -30.90 -26.16 -7.31
CA THR A 155 -31.21 -25.08 -6.34
C THR A 155 -30.91 -25.47 -4.89
N THR A 156 -30.52 -26.72 -4.68
CA THR A 156 -30.09 -27.27 -3.41
C THR A 156 -28.63 -26.88 -3.16
N LEU A 157 -28.37 -26.15 -2.07
CA LEU A 157 -27.03 -25.95 -1.49
C LEU A 157 -26.47 -27.31 -1.09
N ILE A 158 -25.96 -28.08 -2.04
CA ILE A 158 -25.32 -29.35 -1.73
C ILE A 158 -23.81 -29.10 -1.81
N ASP A 159 -23.20 -29.31 -0.64
CA ASP A 159 -21.77 -29.53 -0.38
C ASP A 159 -20.86 -28.40 0.07
N GLY A 160 -21.35 -27.23 0.50
CA GLY A 160 -20.55 -26.35 1.38
C GLY A 160 -19.11 -26.10 0.88
N VAL A 161 -18.99 -26.02 -0.45
CA VAL A 161 -17.72 -25.95 -1.15
C VAL A 161 -17.41 -24.48 -1.34
N LEU A 162 -16.39 -24.00 -0.64
CA LEU A 162 -15.91 -22.62 -0.75
C LEU A 162 -14.79 -22.58 -1.77
N ALA A 163 -15.00 -21.85 -2.86
CA ALA A 163 -14.00 -21.60 -3.88
C ALA A 163 -13.31 -20.26 -3.60
N CYS A 164 -11.98 -20.30 -3.58
CA CYS A 164 -11.14 -19.17 -3.24
C CYS A 164 -10.14 -18.88 -4.38
N PRO A 165 -10.55 -18.17 -5.44
CA PRO A 165 -9.61 -17.62 -6.40
C PRO A 165 -8.82 -16.46 -5.77
N CYS A 166 -7.54 -16.37 -6.13
CA CYS A 166 -6.63 -15.34 -5.67
C CYS A 166 -5.77 -14.88 -6.84
N CYS A 167 -5.41 -13.60 -6.84
CA CYS A 167 -4.40 -13.05 -7.72
C CYS A 167 -3.16 -12.71 -6.93
N CYS A 168 -2.04 -13.25 -7.38
CA CYS A 168 -0.73 -13.08 -6.75
C CYS A 168 0.16 -12.26 -7.66
N LYS A 169 0.71 -11.16 -7.14
CA LYS A 169 1.69 -10.33 -7.83
C LYS A 169 3.09 -10.63 -7.30
N PRO A 170 4.08 -10.92 -8.17
CA PRO A 170 5.45 -11.14 -7.73
C PRO A 170 5.94 -9.98 -6.86
N ASN A 171 6.60 -10.31 -5.75
CA ASN A 171 7.21 -9.28 -4.92
C ASN A 171 8.34 -8.60 -5.70
N PRO A 172 8.53 -7.28 -5.53
CA PRO A 172 9.68 -6.62 -6.11
C PRO A 172 10.96 -7.27 -5.57
N PRO A 173 12.03 -7.35 -6.39
CA PRO A 173 13.32 -7.83 -5.89
C PRO A 173 13.75 -6.98 -4.69
N PRO A 174 14.43 -7.57 -3.70
CA PRO A 174 14.94 -6.81 -2.57
C PRO A 174 15.83 -5.66 -3.09
N PRO A 175 15.80 -4.49 -2.43
CA PRO A 175 16.67 -3.40 -2.80
C PRO A 175 18.13 -3.87 -2.75
N PRO A 176 19.00 -3.35 -3.63
CA PRO A 176 20.43 -3.67 -3.57
C PRO A 176 20.98 -3.31 -2.18
N PRO A 177 21.97 -4.06 -1.67
CA PRO A 177 22.59 -3.75 -0.40
C PRO A 177 23.15 -2.31 -0.44
N PRO A 178 23.08 -1.56 0.67
CA PRO A 178 23.66 -0.23 0.73
C PRO A 178 25.16 -0.32 0.40
N PRO A 179 25.74 0.69 -0.26
CA PRO A 179 27.17 0.73 -0.51
C PRO A 179 27.92 0.65 0.83
N PRO A 180 29.09 -0.02 0.86
CA PRO A 180 29.90 -0.08 2.06
C PRO A 180 30.22 1.34 2.54
N SER A 181 30.14 1.55 3.86
CA SER A 181 30.49 2.85 4.44
C SER A 181 31.94 3.21 4.07
N PRO A 182 32.21 4.48 3.71
CA PRO A 182 33.57 4.90 3.38
C PRO A 182 34.49 4.64 4.58
N PRO A 183 35.76 4.27 4.34
CA PRO A 183 36.72 4.11 5.43
C PRO A 183 36.84 5.41 6.23
N PRO A 184 37.07 5.33 7.55
CA PRO A 184 37.28 6.51 8.37
C PRO A 184 38.45 7.33 7.83
N PRO A 185 38.38 8.67 7.89
CA PRO A 185 39.48 9.51 7.45
C PRO A 185 40.75 9.19 8.24
N PRO A 186 41.94 9.28 7.60
CA PRO A 186 43.20 9.06 8.29
C PRO A 186 43.35 10.04 9.46
N PRO A 187 44.00 9.61 10.57
CA PRO A 187 44.25 10.49 11.70
C PRO A 187 45.04 11.72 11.24
N SER A 188 44.65 12.90 11.74
CA SER A 188 45.34 14.14 11.44
C SER A 188 46.82 14.05 11.84
N PRO A 189 47.75 14.59 11.04
CA PRO A 189 49.16 14.59 11.39
C PRO A 189 49.38 15.36 12.70
N PRO A 190 50.34 14.93 13.53
CA PRO A 190 50.68 15.64 14.76
C PRO A 190 51.09 17.09 14.43
N PRO A 191 50.74 18.05 15.30
CA PRO A 191 51.13 19.44 15.10
C PRO A 191 52.65 19.56 15.01
N SER A 192 53.13 20.22 13.95
CA SER A 192 54.55 20.50 13.76
C SER A 192 55.10 21.25 14.97
N PRO A 193 56.32 20.90 15.44
CA PRO A 193 56.94 21.59 16.55
C PRO A 193 57.07 23.07 16.22
N SER A 194 56.50 23.90 17.10
CA SER A 194 56.57 25.35 17.01
C SER A 194 58.03 25.76 16.96
N CYS A 195 58.47 26.35 15.84
CA CYS A 195 59.77 26.99 15.78
C CYS A 195 59.84 28.00 16.93
N PRO A 196 60.83 27.90 17.85
CA PRO A 196 61.07 28.95 18.81
C PRO A 196 61.53 30.16 18.01
N CYS A 197 60.63 31.10 17.76
CA CYS A 197 60.99 32.45 17.38
C CYS A 197 61.78 33.01 18.55
N SER A 198 63.10 32.83 18.44
CA SER A 198 64.12 33.43 19.26
C SER A 198 63.85 34.94 19.24
N GLY A 199 63.45 35.46 20.40
CA GLY A 199 63.23 36.88 20.61
C GLY A 199 64.52 37.65 20.36
N SER A 200 64.64 38.21 19.17
CA SER A 200 65.55 39.28 18.80
C SER A 200 65.08 39.72 17.42
N CYS A 201 64.61 40.93 17.16
CA CYS A 201 65.09 42.22 17.63
C CYS A 201 63.90 43.18 17.63
N GLY A 202 63.78 44.00 18.67
CA GLY A 202 62.98 45.21 18.58
C GLY A 202 63.56 46.13 17.51
N VAL A 203 62.76 46.42 16.49
CA VAL A 203 62.84 47.68 15.77
C VAL A 203 61.42 48.20 15.68
N ASP A 204 61.19 49.27 16.41
CA ASP A 204 60.01 50.12 16.31
C ASP A 204 60.05 50.78 14.92
N ILE A 205 59.42 50.13 13.93
CA ILE A 205 59.22 50.74 12.62
C ILE A 205 57.85 51.40 12.66
N ASN A 206 57.87 52.68 12.99
CA ASN A 206 56.80 53.65 12.70
C ASN A 206 56.58 53.70 11.18
N ILE A 207 55.74 52.82 10.65
CA ILE A 207 55.30 52.87 9.25
C ILE A 207 54.11 53.82 9.20
N GLN A 208 54.40 55.07 8.81
CA GLN A 208 53.42 55.97 8.23
C GLN A 208 52.70 55.25 7.08
N ILE A 209 51.41 54.99 7.28
CA ILE A 209 50.52 54.47 6.25
C ILE A 209 50.31 55.58 5.22
N THR A 210 51.11 55.56 4.15
CA THR A 210 50.85 56.32 2.93
C THR A 210 50.46 55.33 1.83
N SER A 211 49.25 55.57 1.31
CA SER A 211 48.56 54.88 0.22
C SER A 211 49.45 54.42 -0.94
N GLY A 212 49.31 53.16 -1.35
CA GLY A 212 49.67 52.71 -2.70
C GLY A 212 50.12 51.25 -2.79
N GLN A 213 49.45 50.50 -3.68
CA GLN A 213 49.92 49.27 -4.36
C GLN A 213 49.55 47.89 -3.76
N ALA A 214 48.58 47.25 -4.45
CA ALA A 214 48.27 45.81 -4.49
C ALA A 214 49.44 45.00 -5.11
N PRO A 215 49.54 43.64 -5.05
CA PRO A 215 48.42 42.70 -5.13
C PRO A 215 48.48 41.44 -4.24
N CYS A 216 47.30 40.87 -3.99
CA CYS A 216 47.14 39.46 -3.66
C CYS A 216 47.74 38.62 -4.80
N ASN A 217 48.78 37.83 -4.50
CA ASN A 217 49.23 36.79 -5.39
C ASN A 217 48.29 35.59 -5.25
N ASP A 218 47.30 35.53 -6.15
CA ASP A 218 46.67 34.27 -6.54
C ASP A 218 47.73 33.37 -7.18
N LYS A 219 48.13 32.31 -6.47
CA LYS A 219 48.89 31.23 -7.08
C LYS A 219 47.90 30.23 -7.69
N LEU A 220 47.55 30.48 -8.94
CA LEU A 220 47.06 29.47 -9.89
C LEU A 220 48.01 28.26 -9.89
N GLN A 221 47.53 27.10 -9.44
CA GLN A 221 48.07 25.82 -9.88
C GLN A 221 47.16 25.26 -10.98
N HIS A 222 47.69 25.37 -12.19
CA HIS A 222 47.26 24.69 -13.39
C HIS A 222 47.70 23.21 -13.37
N SER A 223 46.93 22.41 -14.11
CA SER A 223 47.33 21.23 -14.91
C SER A 223 46.97 19.82 -14.44
N SER A 224 45.89 19.32 -15.06
CA SER A 224 45.89 18.27 -16.12
C SER A 224 45.93 16.77 -15.79
N SER A 225 45.20 16.04 -16.66
CA SER A 225 45.23 14.60 -17.00
C SER A 225 44.47 13.66 -16.05
N SER A 226 43.72 12.66 -16.52
CA SER A 226 43.71 12.02 -17.83
C SER A 226 42.39 11.27 -18.06
N THR A 227 41.99 11.23 -19.33
CA THR A 227 41.11 10.23 -19.95
C THR A 227 41.66 8.82 -19.69
N ASP A 228 40.80 7.84 -19.41
CA ASP A 228 40.99 6.50 -19.96
C ASP A 228 39.66 5.76 -20.09
N GLU A 229 39.56 5.14 -21.26
CA GLU A 229 38.52 4.28 -21.80
C GLU A 229 38.64 2.87 -21.20
N LEU A 230 37.50 2.23 -20.89
CA LEU A 230 37.19 0.86 -21.35
C LEU A 230 35.70 0.56 -21.17
#